data_AF-A0A7J4IED8-F1
#
_entry.id   AF-A0A7J4IED8-F1
#
_cell.length_a   1.000
_cell.length_b   1.000
_cell.length_c   1.000
_cell.angle_alpha   90.00
_cell.angle_beta   90.00
_cell.angle_gamma   90.00
#
_symmetry.space_group_name_H-M   'P 1'
#
loop_
_entity.id
_entity.type
_entity.pdbx_description
1 polymer ?
#
loop_
_entity_poly.entity_id
_entity_poly.type
_entity_poly.pdbx_seq_one_letter_code
_entity_poly.pdbx_strand_id
1 'polypeptide(L)'
;SLLVLVGILGVPWAYWAFRKQTLPEKEMWRQKGFQWRFFASILIGLSFILFLIYWFWALAEPYGFFQNLAIFIITLLIAGGLAAALWVPWGMKYGP
;
A
#
# COMPACT_ATOMS: atom_id res chain seq x y z
N SER A 1 -5.46 7.67 21.83
CA SER A 1 -4.92 6.42 21.25
C SER A 1 -4.54 6.66 19.79
N LEU A 2 -3.58 5.92 19.23
CA LEU A 2 -3.18 6.02 17.80
C LEU A 2 -4.39 5.97 16.84
N LEU A 3 -5.42 5.19 17.19
CA LEU A 3 -6.69 5.12 16.44
C LEU A 3 -7.45 6.46 16.37
N VAL A 4 -7.45 7.22 17.45
CA VAL A 4 -8.08 8.56 17.49
C VAL A 4 -7.28 9.56 16.64
N LEU A 5 -5.94 9.47 16.64
CA LEU A 5 -5.10 10.29 15.78
C LEU A 5 -5.30 9.97 14.29
N VAL A 6 -5.35 8.68 13.93
CA VAL A 6 -5.63 8.25 12.55
C VAL A 6 -7.03 8.70 12.11
N GLY A 7 -8.04 8.63 12.99
CA GLY A 7 -9.38 9.12 12.69
C GLY A 7 -9.45 10.63 12.49
N ILE A 8 -8.90 11.40 13.42
CA ILE A 8 -8.98 12.88 13.42
C ILE A 8 -8.11 13.51 12.35
N LEU A 9 -6.94 12.95 12.05
CA LEU A 9 -6.04 13.52 11.04
C LEU A 9 -6.25 12.86 9.67
N GLY A 10 -6.43 11.54 9.63
CA GLY A 10 -6.51 10.79 8.38
C GLY A 10 -7.82 11.04 7.62
N VAL A 11 -8.96 11.05 8.30
CA VAL A 11 -10.27 11.21 7.63
C VAL A 11 -10.44 12.62 7.04
N PRO A 12 -10.19 13.72 7.78
CA PRO A 12 -10.29 15.06 7.21
C PRO A 12 -9.25 15.32 6.12
N TRP A 13 -8.04 14.76 6.25
CA TRP A 13 -7.00 14.91 5.23
C TRP A 13 -7.32 14.14 3.95
N ALA A 14 -7.81 12.91 4.06
CA ALA A 14 -8.30 12.14 2.90
C ALA A 14 -9.48 12.84 2.23
N TYR A 15 -10.46 13.31 3.01
CA TYR A 15 -11.60 14.07 2.49
C TYR A 15 -11.17 15.35 1.76
N TRP A 16 -10.24 16.10 2.34
CA TRP A 16 -9.68 17.31 1.72
C TRP A 16 -8.93 16.99 0.43
N ALA A 17 -8.12 15.93 0.42
CA ALA A 17 -7.36 15.49 -0.75
C ALA A 17 -8.30 15.12 -1.92
N PHE A 18 -9.41 14.42 -1.66
CA PHE A 18 -10.41 14.11 -2.69
C PHE A 18 -11.10 15.36 -3.25
N ARG A 19 -11.35 16.37 -2.42
CA ARG A 19 -11.96 17.64 -2.87
C ARG A 19 -11.04 18.51 -3.72
N LYS A 20 -9.73 18.42 -3.50
CA LYS A 20 -8.71 19.27 -4.14
C LYS A 20 -8.09 18.64 -5.39
N GLN A 21 -8.65 17.56 -5.92
CA GLN A 21 -8.12 16.90 -7.11
C GLN A 21 -8.07 17.83 -8.33
N THR A 22 -6.91 17.84 -8.97
CA THR A 22 -6.64 18.52 -10.24
C THR A 22 -7.36 17.84 -11.41
N LEU A 23 -7.50 18.53 -12.55
CA LEU A 23 -8.08 17.95 -13.78
C LEU A 23 -7.40 16.65 -14.24
N PRO A 24 -6.05 16.58 -14.35
CA PRO A 24 -5.37 15.34 -14.73
C PRO A 24 -5.61 14.20 -13.73
N GLU A 25 -5.66 14.48 -12.41
CA GLU A 25 -6.01 13.44 -11.43
C GLU A 25 -7.44 12.92 -11.66
N LYS A 26 -8.41 13.81 -11.87
CA LYS A 26 -9.80 13.40 -12.19
C LYS A 26 -9.88 12.57 -13.47
N GLU A 27 -9.06 12.88 -14.46
CA GLU A 27 -8.95 12.09 -15.69
C GLU A 27 -8.34 10.71 -15.42
N MET A 28 -7.30 10.61 -14.59
CA MET A 28 -6.74 9.33 -14.14
C MET A 28 -7.79 8.44 -13.47
N TRP A 29 -8.64 9.02 -12.59
CA TRP A 29 -9.73 8.28 -11.94
C TRP A 29 -10.77 7.72 -12.92
N ARG A 30 -10.89 8.29 -14.13
CA ARG A 30 -11.77 7.79 -15.20
C ARG A 30 -11.11 6.72 -16.06
N GLN A 31 -9.78 6.57 -16.00
CA GLN A 31 -9.09 5.57 -16.81
C GLN A 31 -9.45 4.15 -16.35
N LYS A 32 -9.72 3.29 -17.33
CA LYS A 32 -10.20 1.93 -17.07
C LYS A 32 -9.17 1.18 -16.22
N GLY A 33 -9.63 0.77 -15.03
CA GLY A 33 -8.85 -0.04 -14.11
C GLY A 33 -7.90 0.72 -13.19
N PHE A 34 -7.91 2.06 -13.16
CA PHE A 34 -7.14 2.82 -12.17
C PHE A 34 -7.69 2.64 -10.76
N GLN A 35 -9.01 2.75 -10.58
CA GLN A 35 -9.67 2.73 -9.28
C GLN A 35 -9.39 1.45 -8.48
N TRP A 36 -9.59 0.28 -9.09
CA TRP A 36 -9.36 -0.98 -8.36
C TRP A 36 -7.88 -1.19 -8.03
N ARG A 37 -6.95 -0.73 -8.89
CA ARG A 37 -5.49 -0.80 -8.63
C ARG A 37 -5.10 0.10 -7.47
N PHE A 38 -5.71 1.26 -7.37
CA PHE A 38 -5.54 2.15 -6.22
C PHE A 38 -5.96 1.45 -4.92
N PHE A 39 -7.17 0.89 -4.87
CA PHE A 39 -7.62 0.14 -3.69
C PHE A 39 -6.78 -1.11 -3.41
N ALA A 40 -6.38 -1.85 -4.44
CA ALA A 40 -5.48 -2.99 -4.30
C ALA A 40 -4.12 -2.58 -3.72
N SER A 41 -3.59 -1.41 -4.09
CA SER A 41 -2.33 -0.89 -3.54
C SER A 41 -2.44 -0.55 -2.06
N ILE A 42 -3.57 0.04 -1.64
CA ILE A 42 -3.87 0.26 -0.21
C ILE A 42 -3.92 -1.08 0.51
N LEU A 43 -4.60 -2.08 -0.05
CA LEU A 43 -4.72 -3.41 0.55
C LEU A 43 -3.36 -4.11 0.67
N ILE A 44 -2.52 -4.04 -0.36
CA ILE A 44 -1.15 -4.58 -0.33
C ILE A 44 -0.34 -3.92 0.79
N GLY A 45 -0.37 -2.59 0.88
CA GLY A 45 0.36 -1.85 1.92
C GLY A 45 -0.12 -2.18 3.33
N LEU A 46 -1.44 -2.24 3.56
CA LEU A 46 -2.01 -2.63 4.84
C LEU A 46 -1.67 -4.09 5.19
N SER A 47 -1.77 -5.01 4.23
CA SER A 47 -1.45 -6.43 4.44
C SER A 47 0.02 -6.61 4.79
N PHE A 48 0.92 -5.87 4.13
CA PHE A 48 2.35 -5.85 4.42
C PHE A 48 2.62 -5.40 5.86
N ILE A 49 2.03 -4.28 6.30
CA ILE A 49 2.20 -3.77 7.67
C ILE A 49 1.64 -4.75 8.70
N LEU A 50 0.42 -5.25 8.49
CA LEU A 50 -0.22 -6.20 9.39
C LEU A 50 0.59 -7.49 9.51
N PHE A 51 1.09 -8.01 8.39
CA PHE A 51 1.98 -9.17 8.38
C PHE A 51 3.24 -8.92 9.21
N LEU A 52 3.92 -7.77 9.01
CA LEU A 52 5.13 -7.48 9.76
C LEU A 52 4.87 -7.34 11.26
N ILE A 53 3.79 -6.65 11.65
CA ILE A 53 3.40 -6.55 13.06
C ILE A 53 3.18 -7.94 13.64
N TYR A 54 2.38 -8.77 12.96
CA TYR A 54 2.10 -10.13 13.41
C TYR A 54 3.38 -10.99 13.47
N TRP A 55 4.24 -10.91 12.47
CA TRP A 55 5.49 -11.65 12.39
C TRP A 55 6.40 -11.32 13.58
N PHE A 56 6.74 -10.03 13.75
CA PHE A 56 7.66 -9.60 14.79
C PHE A 56 7.10 -9.76 16.20
N TRP A 57 5.78 -9.71 16.36
CA TRP A 57 5.14 -9.86 17.66
C TRP A 57 4.95 -11.33 18.08
N ALA A 58 4.54 -12.21 17.15
CA ALA A 58 4.09 -13.57 17.51
C ALA A 58 4.99 -14.70 16.98
N LEU A 59 5.73 -14.49 15.89
CA LEU A 59 6.45 -15.57 15.20
C LEU A 59 7.97 -15.40 15.19
N ALA A 60 8.50 -14.22 15.47
CA ALA A 60 9.93 -13.93 15.30
C ALA A 60 10.84 -14.52 16.38
N GLU A 61 10.31 -14.86 17.56
CA GLU A 61 11.08 -15.30 18.73
C GLU A 61 11.97 -16.54 18.49
N PRO A 62 11.52 -17.59 17.77
CA PRO A 62 12.35 -18.77 17.50
C PRO A 62 13.47 -18.55 16.48
N TYR A 63 13.48 -17.40 15.79
CA TYR A 63 14.39 -17.13 14.68
C TYR A 63 15.51 -16.16 15.07
N GLY A 64 16.71 -16.39 14.55
CA GLY A 64 17.83 -15.48 14.72
C GLY A 64 17.64 -14.15 13.97
N PHE A 65 18.49 -13.16 14.28
CA PHE A 65 18.43 -11.83 13.65
C PHE A 65 18.44 -11.89 12.11
N PHE A 66 19.40 -12.62 11.53
CA PHE A 66 19.53 -12.73 10.07
C PHE A 66 18.35 -13.45 9.41
N GLN A 67 17.73 -14.40 10.09
CA GLN A 67 16.54 -15.11 9.58
C GLN A 67 15.33 -14.17 9.54
N ASN A 68 15.11 -13.41 10.61
CA ASN A 68 14.05 -12.40 10.64
C ASN A 68 14.27 -11.29 9.60
N LEU A 69 15.52 -10.86 9.39
CA LEU A 69 15.87 -9.91 8.33
C LEU A 69 15.59 -10.47 6.94
N ALA A 70 15.94 -11.73 6.69
CA ALA A 70 15.63 -12.38 5.40
C ALA A 70 14.12 -12.41 5.13
N ILE A 71 13.31 -12.72 6.14
CA ILE A 71 11.84 -12.76 6.02
C ILE A 71 11.28 -11.37 5.77
N PHE A 72 11.78 -10.35 6.46
CA PHE A 72 11.43 -8.96 6.16
C PHE A 72 11.71 -8.58 4.70
N ILE A 73 12.90 -8.91 4.20
CA ILE A 73 13.30 -8.63 2.80
C ILE A 73 12.40 -9.39 1.82
N ILE A 74 12.12 -10.67 2.06
CA ILE A 74 11.25 -11.50 1.21
C ILE A 74 9.84 -10.89 1.14
N THR A 75 9.25 -10.54 2.28
CA THR A 75 7.91 -9.93 2.29
C THR A 75 7.90 -8.58 1.58
N LEU A 76 8.97 -7.79 1.72
CA LEU A 76 9.11 -6.53 1.00
C LEU A 76 9.17 -6.76 -0.51
N LEU A 77 9.93 -7.76 -0.97
CA LEU A 77 10.00 -8.13 -2.38
C LEU A 77 8.66 -8.63 -2.92
N ILE A 78 7.90 -9.39 -2.13
CA ILE A 78 6.55 -9.85 -2.51
C ILE A 78 5.61 -8.65 -2.66
N ALA A 79 5.55 -7.77 -1.66
CA ALA A 79 4.69 -6.58 -1.71
C ALA A 79 5.05 -5.65 -2.88
N GLY A 80 6.35 -5.39 -3.07
CA GLY A 80 6.86 -4.59 -4.18
C GLY A 80 6.60 -5.24 -5.54
N GLY A 81 6.80 -6.56 -5.65
CA GLY A 81 6.53 -7.34 -6.86
C GLY A 81 5.05 -7.34 -7.24
N LEU A 82 4.15 -7.51 -6.27
CA LEU A 82 2.71 -7.40 -6.49
C LEU A 82 2.31 -6.00 -6.95
N ALA A 83 2.84 -4.95 -6.33
CA ALA A 83 2.60 -3.58 -6.74
C ALA A 83 3.14 -3.31 -8.16
N ALA A 84 4.34 -3.80 -8.49
CA ALA A 84 4.91 -3.68 -9.83
C ALA A 84 4.06 -4.41 -10.87
N ALA A 85 3.68 -5.67 -10.61
CA ALA A 85 2.82 -6.46 -11.50
C ALA A 85 1.45 -5.79 -11.73
N LEU A 86 0.93 -5.11 -10.71
CA LEU A 86 -0.33 -4.38 -10.77
C LEU A 86 -0.26 -3.14 -11.69
N TRP A 87 0.83 -2.37 -11.58
CA TRP A 87 0.95 -1.05 -12.21
C TRP A 87 1.72 -1.04 -13.52
N VAL A 88 2.76 -1.87 -13.70
CA VAL A 88 3.60 -1.87 -14.91
C VAL A 88 2.77 -2.05 -16.19
N PRO A 89 1.88 -3.05 -16.33
CA PRO A 89 1.11 -3.23 -17.57
C PRO A 89 0.15 -2.06 -17.85
N TRP A 90 -0.36 -1.42 -16.80
CA TRP A 90 -1.24 -0.26 -16.93
C TRP A 90 -0.45 0.99 -17.34
N GLY A 91 0.70 1.22 -16.71
CA GLY A 91 1.62 2.31 -17.04
C GLY A 91 2.16 2.20 -18.47
N MET A 92 2.43 0.98 -18.97
CA MET A 92 2.80 0.78 -20.38
C MET A 92 1.69 1.13 -21.37
N LYS A 93 0.42 1.07 -20.95
CA LYS A 93 -0.74 1.34 -21.81
C LYS A 93 -1.20 2.79 -21.79
N TYR A 94 -1.09 3.44 -20.63
CA TYR A 94 -1.61 4.78 -20.38
C TYR A 94 -0.53 5.79 -19.99
N GLY A 95 0.74 5.37 -20.02
CA GLY A 95 1.88 6.26 -19.84
C GLY A 95 2.02 7.23 -21.02
N PRO A 96 2.66 8.40 -20.78
CA PRO A 96 2.96 9.37 -21.84
C PRO A 96 3.87 8.79 -22.92
#